data_AF-A0A5N4DX23-F1
#
_entry.id   AF-A0A5N4DX23-F1
#
_cell.length_a   1.000
_cell.length_b   1.000
_cell.length_c   1.000
_cell.angle_alpha   90.00
_cell.angle_beta   90.00
_cell.angle_gamma   90.00
#
_symmetry.space_group_name_H-M   'P 1'
#
loop_
_entity.id
_entity.type
_entity.pdbx_description
1 polymer ?
#
loop_
_entity_poly.entity_id
_entity_poly.type
_entity_poly.pdbx_seq_one_letter_code
_entity_poly.pdbx_strand_id
1 'polypeptide(L)' 'MNNREVLEQVERGYRMPCPQDCPISLHELMIHCWKKDPEERPTFEYLQGFLEDYFTATEPQYQPGENL' A
#
# COMPACT_ATOMS: atom_id res chain seq x y z
N MET A 1 -10.83 -12.02 13.72
CA MET A 1 -10.72 -12.51 12.34
C MET A 1 -9.86 -13.75 12.36
N ASN A 2 -10.39 -14.93 12.02
CA ASN A 2 -9.58 -16.14 11.85
C ASN A 2 -9.07 -16.25 10.40
N ASN A 3 -8.15 -17.18 10.12
CA ASN A 3 -7.54 -17.32 8.79
C ASN A 3 -8.56 -17.55 7.67
N ARG A 4 -9.65 -18.28 7.95
CA ARG A 4 -10.69 -18.55 6.95
C ARG A 4 -11.46 -17.29 6.61
N GLU A 5 -11.83 -16.50 7.63
CA GLU A 5 -12.51 -15.22 7.47
C GLU A 5 -11.66 -14.24 6.65
N VAL A 6 -10.34 -14.21 6.84
CA VAL A 6 -9.45 -13.35 6.04
C VAL A 6 -9.52 -13.71 4.56
N LEU A 7 -9.41 -14.99 4.22
CA LEU A 7 -9.49 -15.45 2.82
C LEU A 7 -10.83 -15.07 2.19
N GLU A 8 -11.94 -15.31 2.90
CA GLU A 8 -13.29 -14.97 2.41
C GLU A 8 -13.46 -13.46 2.18
N GLN A 9 -12.93 -12.62 3.07
CA GLN A 9 -13.05 -11.16 2.95
C GLN A 9 -12.19 -10.62 1.80
N VAL A 10 -10.94 -11.09 1.67
CA VAL A 10 -10.03 -10.68 0.58
C VAL A 10 -10.62 -11.02 -0.79
N GLU A 11 -11.26 -12.19 -0.93
CA GLU A 11 -11.91 -12.61 -2.17
C GLU A 11 -13.12 -11.72 -2.53
N ARG A 12 -13.84 -11.23 -1.52
CA ARG A 12 -14.94 -10.25 -1.65
C ARG A 12 -14.47 -8.82 -1.91
N GLY A 13 -13.15 -8.59 -1.97
CA GLY A 13 -12.57 -7.28 -2.27
C GLY A 13 -12.18 -6.46 -1.04
N TYR A 14 -12.31 -6.98 0.17
CA TYR A 14 -11.80 -6.30 1.36
C TYR A 14 -10.29 -6.09 1.26
N ARG A 15 -9.84 -4.87 1.58
CA ARG A 15 -8.43 -4.52 1.79
C ARG A 15 -8.32 -3.73 3.08
N MET A 16 -7.15 -3.81 3.72
CA MET A 16 -6.94 -3.07 4.96
C MET A 16 -7.04 -1.56 4.72
N PRO A 17 -7.64 -0.81 5.66
CA PRO A 17 -7.66 0.65 5.59
C PRO A 17 -6.24 1.21 5.73
N CYS A 18 -6.07 2.49 5.39
CA CYS A 18 -4.82 3.19 5.62
C CYS A 18 -4.49 3.17 7.13
N PRO A 19 -3.29 2.71 7.53
CA PRO A 19 -2.86 2.80 8.92
C PRO A 19 -2.82 4.25 9.40
N GLN A 20 -2.94 4.45 10.71
CA GLN A 20 -2.72 5.76 11.31
C GLN A 20 -1.29 6.25 11.01
N ASP A 21 -1.16 7.55 10.76
CA ASP A 21 0.08 8.26 10.42
C ASP A 21 0.70 7.88 9.06
N CYS A 22 0.17 6.85 8.36
CA CYS A 22 0.69 6.43 7.05
C CYS A 22 0.26 7.43 5.96
N PRO A 23 1.19 7.93 5.12
CA PRO A 23 0.81 8.78 4.00
C PRO A 23 -0.11 8.06 3.03
N ILE A 24 -1.08 8.79 2.48
CA ILE A 24 -2.10 8.23 1.57
C ILE A 24 -1.45 7.60 0.34
N SER A 25 -0.42 8.24 -0.22
CA SER A 25 0.31 7.74 -1.41
C SER A 25 0.98 6.39 -1.18
N LEU A 26 1.46 6.11 0.05
CA LEU A 26 1.99 4.79 0.39
C LEU A 26 0.88 3.74 0.54
N HIS A 27 -0.28 4.11 1.09
CA HIS A 27 -1.43 3.20 1.13
C HIS A 27 -1.97 2.90 -0.26
N GLU A 28 -2.00 3.89 -1.16
CA GLU A 28 -2.35 3.69 -2.57
C GLU A 28 -1.41 2.69 -3.26
N LEU A 29 -0.10 2.74 -2.97
CA LEU A 29 0.85 1.73 -3.44
C LEU A 29 0.48 0.32 -2.93
N MET A 30 0.11 0.19 -1.66
CA MET A 30 -0.35 -1.09 -1.10
C MET A 30 -1.62 -1.60 -1.80
N ILE A 31 -2.59 -0.72 -2.07
CA ILE A 31 -3.80 -1.08 -2.83
C ILE A 31 -3.45 -1.59 -4.23
N HIS A 32 -2.48 -0.97 -4.92
CA HIS A 32 -1.99 -1.46 -6.22
C HIS A 32 -1.38 -2.86 -6.12
N CYS A 33 -0.55 -3.11 -5.10
CA CYS A 33 0.02 -4.44 -4.83
C CYS A 33 -1.05 -5.50 -4.55
N TRP A 34 -2.20 -5.10 -4.00
CA TRP A 34 -3.29 -6.01 -3.66
C TRP A 34 -4.40 -6.09 -4.71
N LYS A 35 -4.17 -5.63 -5.94
CA LYS A 35 -5.13 -5.83 -7.04
C LYS A 35 -5.48 -7.31 -7.24
N LYS A 36 -6.76 -7.54 -7.56
CA LYS A 36 -7.30 -8.90 -7.74
C LYS A 36 -6.61 -9.60 -8.91
N ASP A 37 -6.54 -8.92 -10.05
CA ASP A 37 -5.78 -9.38 -11.21
C ASP A 37 -4.27 -9.26 -10.93
N PRO A 38 -3.50 -10.37 -10.98
CA PRO A 38 -2.05 -10.34 -10.82
C PRO A 38 -1.33 -9.49 -11.86
N GLU A 39 -1.83 -9.42 -13.10
CA GLU A 39 -1.17 -8.70 -14.20
C GLU A 39 -1.29 -7.18 -14.04
N GLU A 40 -2.21 -6.71 -13.22
CA GLU A 40 -2.35 -5.29 -12.90
C GLU A 40 -1.46 -4.84 -11.72
N ARG A 41 -0.76 -5.77 -11.05
CA ARG A 41 0.11 -5.44 -9.91
C ARG A 41 1.42 -4.85 -10.40
N PRO A 42 2.00 -3.87 -9.68
CA PRO A 42 3.28 -3.28 -10.06
C PRO A 42 4.41 -4.32 -10.01
N THR A 43 5.41 -4.13 -10.87
CA THR A 43 6.64 -4.91 -10.83
C THR A 43 7.51 -4.47 -9.66
N PHE A 44 8.43 -5.32 -9.21
CA PHE A 44 9.41 -4.93 -8.19
C PHE A 44 10.33 -3.80 -8.67
N GLU A 45 10.63 -3.71 -9.96
CA GLU A 45 11.39 -2.60 -10.54
C GLU A 45 10.67 -1.26 -10.33
N TYR A 46 9.35 -1.21 -10.58
CA TYR A 46 8.55 -0.03 -10.29
C TYR A 46 8.50 0.28 -8.79
N LEU A 47 8.27 -0.74 -7.96
CA LEU A 47 8.20 -0.57 -6.50
C LEU A 47 9.50 0.00 -5.93
N GLN A 48 10.64 -0.50 -6.40
CA GLN A 48 11.95 -0.01 -5.98
C GLN A 48 12.12 1.46 -6.34
N GLY A 49 11.93 1.84 -7.61
CA GLY A 49 12.10 3.23 -8.04
C GLY A 49 11.15 4.19 -7.30
N PHE A 50 9.88 3.81 -7.14
CA PHE A 50 8.90 4.60 -6.40
C PHE A 50 9.31 4.83 -4.94
N LEU A 51 9.84 3.80 -4.27
CA LEU A 51 10.22 3.89 -2.87
C LEU A 51 11.56 4.63 -2.66
N GLU A 52 12.49 4.51 -3.60
CA GLU A 52 13.76 5.26 -3.58
C GLU A 52 13.51 6.78 -3.72
N ASP A 53 12.60 7.17 -4.60
CA ASP A 53 12.26 8.57 -4.87
C ASP A 53 11.12 9.11 -3.98
N TYR A 54 10.65 8.32 -3.00
CA TYR A 54 9.40 8.60 -2.32
C TYR A 54 9.36 9.99 -1.64
N PHE A 55 10.40 10.35 -0.90
CA PHE A 55 10.48 11.62 -0.18
C PHE A 55 10.96 12.80 -1.04
N THR A 56 11.26 12.59 -2.31
CA THR A 56 11.70 13.66 -3.23
C THR A 56 10.65 13.94 -4.30
N ALA A 57 9.99 12.90 -4.82
CA ALA A 57 9.04 12.99 -5.92
C ALA A 57 7.57 12.89 -5.47
N THR A 58 7.27 12.13 -4.40
CA THR A 58 5.89 11.81 -4.01
C THR A 58 5.44 12.58 -2.77
N GLU A 59 6.20 12.51 -1.68
CA GLU A 59 5.91 13.16 -0.40
C GLU A 59 7.05 14.11 0.04
N PRO A 60 7.35 15.17 -0.74
CA PRO A 60 8.47 16.09 -0.44
C PRO A 60 8.27 16.91 0.84
N GLN A 61 7.05 16.91 1.38
CA GLN A 61 6.66 17.70 2.55
C GLN A 61 6.41 16.83 3.79
N TYR A 62 6.74 15.53 3.73
CA TYR A 62 6.52 14.60 4.83
C TYR A 62 7.16 15.13 6.13
N GLN A 63 6.38 15.10 7.20
CA GLN A 63 6.84 15.36 8.56
C GLN A 63 6.66 14.07 9.36
N PRO A 64 7.67 13.62 10.12
CA PRO A 64 7.54 12.43 10.95
C PRO A 64 6.38 12.55 11.94
N GLY A 65 5.59 11.49 12.05
CA GLY A 65 4.55 11.36 13.07
C GLY A 65 5.13 10.80 14.36
N GLU A 66 4.37 10.82 15.45
CA GLU A 66 4.86 10.24 16.72
C GLU A 66 5.09 8.72 16.64
N ASN A 67 4.45 8.04 15.68
CA ASN A 67 4.48 6.58 15.53
C ASN A 67 5.14 6.08 14.23
N LEU A 68 5.65 6.98 13.37
CA LEU A 68 6.25 6.66 12.05
C LEU A 68 7.46 7.55 11.70
#